data_AF-A0A810KX79-F1
#
_entry.id   AF-A0A810KX79-F1
#
_cell.length_a   1.000
_cell.length_b   1.000
_cell.length_c   1.000
_cell.angle_alpha   90.00
_cell.angle_beta   90.00
_cell.angle_gamma   90.00
#
_symmetry.space_group_name_H-M   'P 1'
#
loop_
_entity.id
_entity.type
_entity.pdbx_description
1 polymer ?
#
loop_
_entity_poly.entity_id
_entity_poly.type
_entity_poly.pdbx_seq_one_letter_code
_entity_poly.pdbx_strand_id
1 'polypeptide(L)' 'MSHSAIHYGTPHAGDQVWISPAAGIHGQGSWWALVVSTSQALVKGAVYLRVVPLADVDGDARVREFYARTAGLLIRRCG' A
#
# COMPACT_ATOMS: atom_id res chain seq x y z
N MET A 1 13.88 -20.21 -0.36
CA MET A 1 12.93 -19.27 0.29
C MET A 1 13.32 -17.87 -0.15
N SER A 2 12.54 -17.23 -1.02
CA SER A 2 12.82 -15.87 -1.46
C SER A 2 12.56 -14.91 -0.29
N HIS A 3 13.57 -14.17 0.16
CA HIS A 3 13.35 -13.12 1.16
C HIS A 3 12.54 -12.01 0.51
N SER A 4 11.32 -11.74 1.00
CA SER A 4 10.55 -10.57 0.56
C SER A 4 11.34 -9.29 0.88
N ALA A 5 11.87 -8.65 -0.15
CA ALA A 5 12.60 -7.39 -0.02
C ALA A 5 11.61 -6.24 0.29
N ILE A 6 11.88 -5.54 1.38
CA ILE A 6 11.15 -4.33 1.77
C ILE A 6 11.87 -3.11 1.17
N HIS A 7 11.16 -2.25 0.46
CA HIS A 7 11.71 -1.09 -0.23
C HIS A 7 10.67 0.03 -0.38
N TYR A 8 11.11 1.23 -0.76
CA TYR A 8 10.22 2.33 -1.16
C TYR A 8 10.05 2.34 -2.68
N GLY A 9 8.90 2.79 -3.18
CA GLY A 9 8.68 2.87 -4.61
C GLY A 9 7.22 2.97 -5.04
N THR A 10 6.96 2.53 -6.27
CA THR A 10 5.59 2.40 -6.80
C THR A 10 5.14 0.95 -6.61
N PRO A 11 4.06 0.70 -5.85
CA PRO A 11 3.57 -0.66 -5.65
C PRO A 11 2.80 -1.15 -6.86
N HIS A 12 2.65 -2.47 -6.95
CA HIS A 12 1.81 -3.15 -7.93
C HIS A 12 0.73 -3.98 -7.21
N ALA A 13 -0.27 -4.43 -7.97
CA ALA A 13 -1.24 -5.39 -7.44
C ALA A 13 -0.52 -6.64 -6.90
N GLY A 14 -0.95 -7.13 -5.73
CA GLY A 14 -0.33 -8.25 -5.02
C GLY A 14 0.80 -7.87 -4.05
N ASP A 15 1.35 -6.66 -4.15
CA ASP A 15 2.30 -6.17 -3.14
C ASP A 15 1.60 -5.92 -1.79
N GLN A 16 2.37 -6.00 -0.71
CA GLN A 16 1.93 -5.49 0.59
C GLN A 16 2.52 -4.10 0.83
N VAL A 17 1.72 -3.16 1.34
CA VAL A 17 2.14 -1.79 1.64
C VAL A 17 1.86 -1.40 3.08
N TRP A 18 2.75 -0.59 3.67
CA TRP A 18 2.56 -0.03 5.00
C TRP A 18 1.79 1.29 4.92
N ILE A 19 0.51 1.25 5.28
CA ILE A 19 -0.33 2.43 5.38
C ILE A 19 0.10 3.20 6.62
N SER A 20 0.52 4.46 6.47
CA SER A 20 0.95 5.30 7.59
C SER A 20 1.03 6.79 7.21
N PRO A 21 1.15 7.69 8.21
CA PRO A 21 1.36 9.12 7.96
C PRO A 21 2.63 9.45 7.16
N ALA A 22 3.66 8.59 7.20
CA ALA A 22 4.88 8.78 6.41
C ALA A 22 4.61 8.75 4.90
N ALA A 23 3.61 7.97 4.47
CA ALA A 23 3.12 7.92 3.09
C ALA A 23 2.11 9.04 2.78
N GLY A 24 1.87 9.98 3.69
CA GLY A 24 0.84 11.03 3.54
C GLY A 24 -0.59 10.57 3.85
N ILE A 25 -0.76 9.38 4.45
CA ILE A 25 -2.07 8.84 4.82
C ILE A 25 -2.32 9.12 6.30
N HIS A 26 -3.01 10.22 6.59
CA HIS A 26 -3.26 10.68 7.96
C HIS A 26 -4.57 10.12 8.55
N GLY A 27 -4.61 9.99 9.88
CA GLY A 27 -5.83 9.59 10.61
C GLY A 27 -6.22 8.10 10.51
N GLN A 28 -5.37 7.26 9.93
CA GLN A 28 -5.66 5.82 9.70
C GLN A 28 -4.85 4.87 10.59
N GLY A 29 -4.04 5.39 11.51
CA GLY A 29 -3.05 4.59 12.24
C GLY A 29 -1.93 4.07 11.34
N SER A 30 -1.36 2.91 11.66
CA SER A 30 -0.33 2.27 10.81
C SER A 30 -0.48 0.76 10.77
N TRP A 31 -0.51 0.19 9.56
CA TRP A 31 -0.84 -1.22 9.33
C TRP A 31 -0.44 -1.68 7.92
N TRP A 32 -0.32 -3.00 7.73
CA TRP A 32 -0.04 -3.61 6.43
C TRP A 32 -1.33 -3.86 5.65
N ALA A 33 -1.32 -3.52 4.37
CA ALA A 33 -2.42 -3.73 3.44
C ALA A 33 -1.96 -4.52 2.21
N LEU A 34 -2.83 -5.34 1.65
CA LEU A 34 -2.65 -5.94 0.32
C LEU A 34 -3.11 -4.95 -0.75
N VAL A 35 -2.27 -4.71 -1.76
CA VAL A 35 -2.62 -3.85 -2.89
C VAL A 35 -3.48 -4.63 -3.89
N VAL A 36 -4.68 -4.12 -4.14
CA VAL A 36 -5.60 -4.64 -5.16
C VAL A 36 -5.28 -4.02 -6.52
N SER A 37 -5.12 -2.70 -6.55
CA SER A 37 -4.76 -1.97 -7.77
C SER A 37 -4.20 -0.60 -7.44
N THR A 38 -3.48 0.00 -8.39
CA THR A 38 -2.94 1.36 -8.28
C THR A 38 -3.30 2.17 -9.51
N SER A 39 -3.53 3.47 -9.33
CA SER A 39 -3.59 4.43 -10.44
C SER A 39 -2.65 5.60 -10.18
N GLN A 40 -2.13 6.21 -11.25
CA GLN A 40 -1.29 7.39 -11.11
C GLN A 40 -2.11 8.56 -10.59
N ALA A 41 -1.54 9.29 -9.62
CA ALA A 41 -2.07 10.58 -9.25
C ALA A 41 -1.53 11.66 -10.20
N LEU A 42 -2.19 12.82 -10.23
CA LEU A 42 -1.75 13.98 -11.00
C LEU A 42 -0.44 14.60 -10.47
N VAL A 43 -0.02 14.22 -9.27
CA VAL A 43 1.19 14.71 -8.61
C VAL A 43 2.31 13.68 -8.78
N LYS A 44 3.47 14.13 -9.28
CA LYS A 44 4.66 13.29 -9.43
C LYS A 44 5.06 12.68 -8.07
N GLY A 45 5.32 11.38 -8.06
CA GLY A 45 5.68 10.64 -6.84
C GLY A 45 4.49 10.40 -5.90
N ALA A 46 3.27 10.40 -6.43
CA ALA A 46 2.08 10.01 -5.72
C ALA A 46 1.22 9.04 -6.54
N VAL A 47 0.44 8.22 -5.86
CA VAL A 47 -0.45 7.21 -6.43
C VAL A 47 -1.75 7.15 -5.64
N TYR A 48 -2.83 6.74 -6.30
CA TYR A 48 -4.01 6.24 -5.61
C TYR A 48 -3.88 4.73 -5.45
N LEU A 49 -4.05 4.26 -4.23
CA LEU A 49 -3.97 2.85 -3.85
C LEU A 49 -5.38 2.36 -3.53
N ARG A 50 -5.78 1.25 -4.14
CA ARG A 50 -6.92 0.46 -3.68
C ARG A 50 -6.36 -0.75 -2.95
N VAL A 51 -6.67 -0.88 -1.66
CA VAL A 51 -6.06 -1.86 -0.77
C VAL A 51 -7.09 -2.55 0.12
N VAL A 52 -6.74 -3.72 0.65
CA VAL A 52 -7.46 -4.41 1.72
C VAL A 52 -6.53 -4.54 2.92
N PRO A 53 -6.96 -4.22 4.16
CA PRO A 53 -6.17 -4.51 5.36
C PRO A 53 -5.82 -5.99 5.46
N LEU A 54 -4.56 -6.33 5.73
CA LEU A 54 -4.15 -7.74 5.80
C LEU A 54 -4.91 -8.53 6.88
N ALA A 55 -5.32 -7.86 7.96
CA ALA A 55 -6.12 -8.48 9.01
C ALA A 55 -7.51 -8.92 8.53
N ASP A 56 -8.01 -8.35 7.43
CA ASP A 56 -9.37 -8.55 6.91
C ASP A 56 -9.39 -9.38 5.61
N VAL A 57 -8.21 -9.76 5.06
CA VAL A 57 -8.10 -10.42 3.74
C VAL A 57 -8.86 -11.76 3.69
N ASP A 58 -8.78 -12.55 4.76
CA ASP A 58 -9.46 -13.87 4.85
C ASP A 58 -10.89 -13.77 5.41
N GLY A 59 -11.38 -12.54 5.65
CA GLY A 59 -12.68 -12.26 6.27
C GLY A 59 -13.55 -11.32 5.44
N ASP A 60 -14.04 -10.23 6.05
CA ASP A 60 -14.81 -9.17 5.37
C ASP A 60 -13.88 -8.21 4.64
N ALA A 61 -13.28 -8.68 3.54
CA ALA A 61 -12.32 -7.93 2.75
C ALA A 61 -12.96 -6.69 2.11
N ARG A 62 -12.85 -5.54 2.78
CA ARG A 62 -13.31 -4.25 2.26
C ARG A 62 -12.19 -3.46 1.60
N VAL A 63 -12.37 -3.17 0.32
CA VAL A 63 -11.44 -2.31 -0.42
C VAL A 63 -11.54 -0.87 0.08
N ARG A 64 -10.39 -0.30 0.39
CA ARG A 64 -10.21 1.10 0.82
C ARG A 64 -9.32 1.81 -0.17
N GLU A 65 -9.61 3.08 -0.43
CA GLU A 65 -8.81 3.91 -1.34
C GLU A 65 -8.03 4.98 -0.57
N PHE A 66 -6.75 5.14 -0.92
CA PHE A 66 -5.88 6.15 -0.34
C PHE A 66 -5.05 6.85 -1.40
N TYR A 67 -4.88 8.16 -1.26
CA TYR A 67 -3.81 8.89 -1.91
C TYR A 67 -2.52 8.73 -1.09
N ALA A 68 -1.42 8.32 -1.74
CA ALA A 68 -0.17 8.02 -1.08
C ALA A 68 1.03 8.64 -1.80
N ARG A 69 2.04 9.07 -1.04
CA ARG A 69 3.35 9.51 -1.52
C ARG A 69 4.29 8.31 -1.59
N THR A 70 4.83 8.02 -2.77
CA THR A 70 5.69 6.84 -3.00
C THR A 70 7.00 6.89 -2.20
N ALA A 71 7.51 8.09 -1.91
CA ALA A 71 8.72 8.29 -1.13
C ALA A 71 8.61 7.81 0.34
N GLY A 72 7.38 7.77 0.88
CA GLY A 72 7.12 7.30 2.24
C GLY A 72 6.33 6.00 2.31
N LEU A 73 6.06 5.37 1.16
CA LEU A 73 5.28 4.15 1.07
C LEU A 73 6.22 2.94 1.10
N LEU A 74 6.21 2.22 2.22
CA LEU A 74 6.98 1.01 2.38
C LEU A 74 6.27 -0.15 1.69
N ILE A 75 6.98 -0.85 0.81
CA ILE A 75 6.46 -1.93 -0.03
C ILE A 75 7.21 -3.21 0.32
N ARG A 76 6.46 -4.29 0.56
CA ARG A 76 6.96 -5.65 0.63
C ARG A 76 6.47 -6.38 -0.60
N ARG A 77 7.41 -6.79 -1.47
CA ARG A 77 7.10 -7.56 -2.67
C ARG A 77 6.77 -9.00 -2.31
N CYS A 78 5.59 -9.46 -2.71
CA CYS A 78 5.20 -10.86 -2.67
C CYS A 78 5.45 -11.42 -4.07
N GLY A 79 6.42 -12.33 -4.18
CA GLY A 79 6.81 -12.97 -5.44
C GLY A 79 5.97 -14.20 -5.75
#